data_AF-A0A7W1EKN7-F1
#
_entry.id   AF-A0A7W1EKN7-F1
#
_cell.length_a   1.000
_cell.length_b   1.000
_cell.length_c   1.000
_cell.angle_alpha   90.00
_cell.angle_beta   90.00
_cell.angle_gamma   90.00
#
_symmetry.space_group_name_H-M   'P 1'
#
loop_
_entity.id
_entity.type
_entity.pdbx_description
1 polymer ?
#
loop_
_entity_poly.entity_id
_entity_poly.type
_entity_poly.pdbx_seq_one_letter_code
_entity_poly.pdbx_strand_id
1 'polypeptide(L)'
;MLSLSSLAGWEEAVLASIAGAHGTPDERDRQVERSGLYAEYPTIVHGYIELFGSDAALEALKRALFLVWHSALAMPVDSGIAALPVGIIRSVIDQLDAAVRRGTMDDELRWMLAWYYAEAPLVLELFGASATVMRAAELVPADAWRGARITATTMAVRGQMGRFWEALAGATERTP
;
A
#
# COMPACT_ATOMS: atom_id res chain seq x y z
N MET A 1 -15.18 7.63 13.62
CA MET A 1 -14.37 7.69 12.39
C MET A 1 -12.94 7.36 12.78
N LEU A 2 -12.33 6.35 12.17
CA LEU A 2 -10.94 5.96 12.46
C LEU A 2 -9.99 7.02 11.88
N SER A 3 -8.92 7.36 12.58
CA SER A 3 -7.88 8.26 12.06
C SER A 3 -6.83 7.48 11.26
N LEU A 4 -6.03 8.20 10.45
CA LEU A 4 -4.86 7.62 9.78
C LEU A 4 -3.90 6.93 10.76
N SER A 5 -3.69 7.51 11.95
CA SER A 5 -2.81 6.94 12.96
C SER A 5 -3.39 5.68 13.60
N SER A 6 -4.71 5.63 13.84
CA SER A 6 -5.38 4.43 14.34
C SER A 6 -5.33 3.29 13.33
N LEU A 7 -5.53 3.59 12.04
CA LEU A 7 -5.44 2.58 10.97
C LEU A 7 -4.01 2.05 10.81
N ALA A 8 -3.00 2.92 10.80
CA ALA A 8 -1.60 2.50 10.79
C ALA A 8 -1.25 1.64 12.01
N GLY A 9 -1.73 2.01 13.20
CA GLY A 9 -1.53 1.20 14.41
C GLY A 9 -2.20 -0.17 14.34
N TRP A 10 -3.37 -0.25 13.68
CA TRP A 10 -4.05 -1.53 13.44
C TRP A 10 -3.26 -2.41 12.47
N GLU A 11 -2.73 -1.86 11.38
CA GLU A 11 -1.82 -2.59 10.47
C GLU A 11 -0.64 -3.21 11.23
N GLU A 12 0.04 -2.42 12.08
CA GLU A 12 1.18 -2.89 12.85
C GLU A 12 0.80 -4.00 13.85
N ALA A 13 -0.36 -3.86 14.51
CA ALA A 13 -0.86 -4.87 15.44
C ALA A 13 -1.17 -6.21 14.74
N VAL A 14 -1.77 -6.16 13.55
CA VAL A 14 -2.06 -7.35 12.73
C VAL A 14 -0.75 -7.98 12.28
N LEU A 15 0.18 -7.20 11.73
CA LEU A 15 1.49 -7.72 11.33
C LEU A 15 2.27 -8.36 12.47
N ALA A 16 2.30 -7.72 13.64
CA ALA A 16 2.96 -8.27 14.82
C ALA A 16 2.35 -9.62 15.24
N SER A 17 1.03 -9.76 15.09
CA SER A 17 0.33 -11.02 15.36
C SER A 17 0.68 -12.11 14.33
N ILE A 18 0.77 -11.74 13.05
CA ILE A 18 1.18 -12.64 11.96
C ILE A 18 2.63 -13.12 12.12
N ALA A 19 3.52 -12.24 12.57
CA ALA A 19 4.93 -12.57 12.82
C ALA A 19 5.12 -13.64 13.93
N GLY A 20 4.11 -13.84 14.78
CA GLY A 20 4.09 -14.92 15.78
C GLY A 20 3.80 -16.31 15.21
N ALA A 21 3.45 -16.45 13.93
CA ALA A 21 3.25 -17.75 13.29
C ALA A 21 4.59 -18.45 13.02
N HIS A 22 4.66 -19.75 13.28
CA HIS A 22 5.90 -20.54 13.19
C HIS A 22 5.77 -21.75 12.27
N GLY A 23 6.89 -22.28 11.80
CA GLY A 23 6.96 -23.45 10.92
C GLY A 23 7.26 -23.07 9.47
N THR A 24 6.95 -23.99 8.56
CA THR A 24 7.05 -23.79 7.10
C THR A 24 6.08 -22.69 6.62
N PRO A 25 6.29 -22.10 5.42
CA PRO A 25 5.38 -21.11 4.86
C PRO A 25 3.91 -21.56 4.86
N ASP A 26 3.63 -22.79 4.45
CA ASP A 26 2.27 -23.36 4.46
C ASP A 26 1.69 -23.49 5.87
N GLU A 27 2.51 -23.87 6.86
CA GLU A 27 2.05 -23.99 8.25
C GLU A 27 1.76 -22.63 8.86
N ARG A 28 2.57 -21.62 8.54
CA ARG A 28 2.37 -20.23 8.95
C ARG A 28 1.10 -19.66 8.31
N ASP A 29 0.93 -19.84 7.00
CA ASP A 29 -0.25 -19.38 6.26
C ASP A 29 -1.55 -19.97 6.85
N ARG A 30 -1.60 -21.29 7.07
CA ARG A 30 -2.74 -21.95 7.73
C ARG A 30 -2.97 -21.52 9.18
N GLN A 31 -1.93 -21.09 9.90
CA GLN A 31 -2.10 -20.55 11.26
C GLN A 31 -2.77 -19.18 11.22
N VAL A 32 -2.32 -18.32 10.32
CA VAL A 32 -2.85 -16.96 10.13
C VAL A 32 -4.27 -16.99 9.59
N GLU A 33 -4.56 -17.88 8.64
CA GLU A 33 -5.91 -18.07 8.12
C GLU A 33 -6.88 -18.54 9.22
N ARG A 34 -6.49 -19.53 10.03
CA ARG A 34 -7.32 -20.05 11.13
C ARG A 34 -7.55 -19.03 12.25
N SER A 35 -6.63 -18.10 12.47
CA SER A 35 -6.80 -17.03 13.45
C SER A 35 -7.68 -15.89 12.94
N GLY A 36 -8.02 -15.88 11.64
CA GLY A 36 -8.85 -14.86 11.02
C GLY A 36 -8.12 -13.54 10.75
N LEU A 37 -6.81 -13.46 11.02
CA LEU A 37 -6.04 -12.22 10.90
C LEU A 37 -6.04 -11.65 9.46
N TYR A 38 -6.16 -12.49 8.44
CA TYR A 38 -6.29 -12.02 7.06
C TYR A 38 -7.57 -11.21 6.80
N ALA A 39 -8.65 -11.44 7.56
CA ALA A 39 -9.90 -10.70 7.42
C ALA A 39 -9.82 -9.25 7.94
N GLU A 40 -8.76 -8.91 8.67
CA GLU A 40 -8.55 -7.57 9.22
C GLU A 40 -8.23 -6.55 8.10
N TYR A 41 -7.45 -6.94 7.09
CA TYR A 41 -7.01 -6.03 6.03
C TYR A 41 -8.14 -5.44 5.18
N PRO A 42 -9.14 -6.21 4.73
CA PRO A 42 -10.33 -5.63 4.11
C PRO A 42 -10.95 -4.51 4.96
N THR A 43 -11.02 -4.70 6.27
CA THR A 43 -11.59 -3.71 7.20
C THR A 43 -10.70 -2.48 7.35
N ILE A 44 -9.38 -2.67 7.44
CA ILE A 44 -8.39 -1.58 7.48
C ILE A 44 -8.49 -0.72 6.21
N VAL A 45 -8.50 -1.35 5.02
CA VAL A 45 -8.60 -0.63 3.75
C VAL A 45 -9.94 0.10 3.63
N HIS A 46 -11.05 -0.51 4.09
CA HIS A 46 -12.33 0.20 4.22
C HIS A 46 -12.22 1.45 5.09
N GLY A 47 -11.53 1.37 6.22
CA GLY A 47 -11.27 2.53 7.07
C GLY A 47 -10.53 3.66 6.34
N TYR A 48 -9.58 3.34 5.45
CA TYR A 48 -8.95 4.36 4.59
C TYR A 48 -9.91 4.93 3.54
N ILE A 49 -10.75 4.08 2.94
CA ILE A 49 -11.76 4.52 1.96
C ILE A 49 -12.75 5.51 2.59
N GLU A 50 -13.15 5.31 3.84
CA GLU A 50 -14.02 6.24 4.57
C GLU A 50 -13.41 7.64 4.72
N LEU A 51 -12.09 7.78 4.64
CA LEU A 51 -11.38 9.06 4.75
C LEU A 51 -11.26 9.82 3.42
N PHE A 52 -11.68 9.25 2.28
CA PHE A 52 -11.57 9.90 0.96
C PHE A 52 -12.37 11.21 0.82
N GLY A 53 -13.36 11.43 1.68
CA GLY A 53 -14.14 12.68 1.74
C GLY A 53 -13.63 13.72 2.75
N SER A 54 -12.47 13.50 3.36
CA SER A 54 -11.93 14.35 4.44
C SER A 54 -10.65 15.07 4.03
N ASP A 55 -10.14 15.95 4.90
CA ASP A 55 -8.83 16.61 4.72
C ASP A 55 -7.65 15.61 4.70
N ALA A 56 -7.87 14.36 5.12
CA ALA A 56 -6.90 13.27 5.07
C ALA A 56 -6.93 12.45 3.77
N ALA A 57 -7.78 12.81 2.80
CA ALA A 57 -8.08 11.98 1.63
C ALA A 57 -6.85 11.54 0.83
N LEU A 58 -5.89 12.43 0.60
CA LEU A 58 -4.71 12.12 -0.22
C LEU A 58 -3.77 11.14 0.48
N GLU A 59 -3.54 11.32 1.78
CA GLU A 59 -2.73 10.40 2.57
C GLU A 59 -3.42 9.03 2.74
N ALA A 60 -4.75 9.02 2.93
CA ALA A 60 -5.54 7.79 2.94
C ALA A 60 -5.45 7.04 1.61
N LEU A 61 -5.51 7.75 0.48
CA LEU A 61 -5.35 7.16 -0.85
C LEU A 61 -3.96 6.52 -1.02
N LYS A 62 -2.88 7.21 -0.63
CA LYS A 62 -1.51 6.67 -0.72
C LYS A 62 -1.38 5.35 0.02
N ARG A 63 -1.89 5.29 1.26
CA ARG A 63 -1.83 4.08 2.10
C ARG A 63 -2.73 2.95 1.56
N ALA A 64 -3.96 3.26 1.17
CA ALA A 64 -4.85 2.27 0.59
C ALA A 64 -4.31 1.69 -0.73
N LEU A 65 -3.74 2.55 -1.59
CA LEU A 65 -3.10 2.14 -2.84
C LEU A 65 -1.91 1.23 -2.58
N PHE A 66 -1.05 1.58 -1.62
CA PHE A 66 0.06 0.72 -1.21
C PHE A 66 -0.44 -0.66 -0.78
N LEU A 67 -1.46 -0.75 0.09
CA LEU A 67 -1.98 -2.04 0.56
C LEU A 67 -2.57 -2.88 -0.58
N VAL A 68 -3.31 -2.25 -1.50
CA VAL A 68 -3.86 -2.92 -2.70
C VAL A 68 -2.73 -3.45 -3.58
N TRP A 69 -1.75 -2.60 -3.92
CA TRP A 69 -0.61 -3.00 -4.75
C TRP A 69 0.23 -4.09 -4.08
N HIS A 70 0.55 -3.93 -2.79
CA HIS A 70 1.40 -4.87 -2.06
C HIS A 70 0.75 -6.24 -1.88
N SER A 71 -0.58 -6.29 -1.72
CA SER A 71 -1.34 -7.56 -1.67
C SER A 71 -1.22 -8.40 -2.95
N ALA A 72 -0.85 -7.78 -4.08
CA ALA A 72 -0.69 -8.45 -5.35
C ALA A 72 0.70 -9.07 -5.57
N LEU A 73 1.70 -8.63 -4.80
CA LEU A 73 3.11 -8.92 -5.08
C LEU A 73 3.74 -9.96 -4.16
N ALA A 74 3.26 -10.03 -2.93
CA ALA A 74 3.82 -10.92 -1.92
C ALA A 74 2.78 -11.95 -1.51
N MET A 75 3.27 -13.15 -1.15
CA MET A 75 2.40 -14.17 -0.56
C MET A 75 1.78 -13.62 0.73
N PRO A 76 0.54 -13.99 1.08
CA PRO A 76 -0.12 -13.49 2.29
C PRO A 76 0.68 -13.72 3.58
N VAL A 77 1.45 -14.81 3.64
CA VAL A 77 2.32 -15.13 4.77
C VAL A 77 3.52 -14.18 4.93
N ASP A 78 3.88 -13.44 3.87
CA ASP A 78 5.00 -12.50 3.85
C ASP A 78 4.52 -11.05 3.95
N SER A 79 3.47 -10.67 3.23
CA SER A 79 2.87 -9.32 3.32
C SER A 79 1.95 -9.16 4.52
N GLY A 80 1.43 -10.26 5.07
CA GLY A 80 0.31 -10.24 6.01
C GLY A 80 -1.04 -9.92 5.38
N ILE A 81 -1.10 -9.63 4.07
CA ILE A 81 -2.30 -9.20 3.36
C ILE A 81 -2.75 -10.33 2.42
N ALA A 82 -3.88 -10.96 2.72
CA ALA A 82 -4.51 -11.88 1.79
C ALA A 82 -5.19 -11.13 0.63
N ALA A 83 -5.67 -11.88 -0.37
CA ALA A 83 -6.38 -11.32 -1.52
C ALA A 83 -7.55 -10.41 -1.05
N LEU A 84 -7.48 -9.14 -1.42
CA LEU A 84 -8.51 -8.17 -1.07
C LEU A 84 -9.77 -8.36 -1.93
N PRO A 85 -10.98 -8.15 -1.37
CA PRO A 85 -12.22 -8.14 -2.15
C PRO A 85 -12.16 -7.18 -3.34
N VAL A 86 -12.63 -7.61 -4.51
CA VAL A 86 -12.57 -6.82 -5.75
C VAL A 86 -13.25 -5.44 -5.61
N GLY A 87 -14.31 -5.33 -4.80
CA GLY A 87 -14.98 -4.05 -4.54
C GLY A 87 -14.09 -3.04 -3.81
N ILE A 88 -13.25 -3.50 -2.89
CA ILE A 88 -12.28 -2.66 -2.17
C ILE A 88 -11.22 -2.16 -3.16
N ILE A 89 -10.64 -3.08 -3.93
CA ILE A 89 -9.63 -2.75 -4.95
C ILE A 89 -10.18 -1.69 -5.90
N ARG A 90 -11.39 -1.90 -6.46
CA ARG A 90 -12.03 -0.95 -7.38
C ARG A 90 -12.26 0.42 -6.74
N SER A 91 -12.68 0.48 -5.48
CA SER A 91 -12.88 1.75 -4.77
C SER A 91 -11.59 2.57 -4.65
N VAL A 92 -10.46 1.91 -4.40
CA VAL A 92 -9.14 2.56 -4.32
C VAL A 92 -8.68 3.03 -5.70
N ILE A 93 -8.83 2.18 -6.73
CA ILE A 93 -8.45 2.52 -8.11
C ILE A 93 -9.31 3.66 -8.67
N ASP A 94 -10.63 3.66 -8.43
CA ASP A 94 -11.53 4.73 -8.85
C ASP A 94 -11.14 6.07 -8.20
N GLN A 95 -10.72 6.05 -6.93
CA GLN A 95 -10.24 7.23 -6.23
C GLN A 95 -8.89 7.73 -6.79
N LEU A 96 -7.98 6.82 -7.14
CA LEU A 96 -6.73 7.14 -7.84
C LEU A 96 -7.00 7.78 -9.21
N ASP A 97 -7.86 7.18 -10.02
CA ASP A 97 -8.32 7.70 -11.31
C ASP A 97 -8.89 9.11 -11.16
N ALA A 98 -9.70 9.32 -10.12
CA ALA A 98 -10.30 10.62 -9.83
C ALA A 98 -9.23 11.65 -9.42
N ALA A 99 -8.23 11.26 -8.62
CA ALA A 99 -7.12 12.14 -8.24
C ALA A 99 -6.25 12.53 -9.44
N VAL A 100 -5.96 11.59 -10.34
CA VAL A 100 -5.24 11.88 -11.59
C VAL A 100 -6.02 12.84 -12.47
N ARG A 101 -7.31 12.56 -12.72
CA ARG A 101 -8.16 13.41 -13.59
C ARG A 101 -8.34 14.83 -13.05
N ARG A 102 -8.39 14.99 -11.73
CA ARG A 102 -8.50 16.32 -11.08
C ARG A 102 -7.14 17.02 -10.94
N GLY A 103 -6.03 16.35 -11.24
CA GLY A 103 -4.69 16.91 -11.04
C GLY A 103 -4.33 17.12 -9.57
N THR A 104 -4.95 16.37 -8.65
CA THR A 104 -4.77 16.56 -7.19
C THR A 104 -3.70 15.66 -6.58
N MET A 105 -2.90 14.96 -7.40
CA MET A 105 -1.77 14.19 -6.90
C MET A 105 -0.68 15.13 -6.39
N ASP A 106 -0.14 14.82 -5.21
CA ASP A 106 1.11 15.41 -4.75
C ASP A 106 2.30 14.71 -5.41
N ASP A 107 3.50 15.25 -5.20
CA ASP A 107 4.73 14.64 -5.72
C ASP A 107 4.94 13.23 -5.15
N GLU A 108 4.48 13.00 -3.92
CA GLU A 108 4.58 11.71 -3.24
C GLU A 108 3.83 10.61 -4.00
N LEU A 109 2.54 10.82 -4.24
CA LEU A 109 1.72 9.86 -4.97
C LEU A 109 2.23 9.65 -6.40
N ARG A 110 2.80 10.68 -7.04
CA ARG A 110 3.40 10.56 -8.38
C ARG A 110 4.58 9.59 -8.40
N TRP A 111 5.57 9.74 -7.54
CA TRP A 111 6.72 8.83 -7.54
C TRP A 111 6.37 7.45 -7.00
N MET A 112 5.40 7.34 -6.07
CA MET A 112 4.88 6.04 -5.64
C MET A 112 4.28 5.28 -6.82
N LEU A 113 3.43 5.95 -7.60
CA LEU A 113 2.76 5.36 -8.76
C LEU A 113 3.76 4.93 -9.84
N ALA A 114 4.77 5.76 -10.12
CA ALA A 114 5.83 5.43 -11.07
C ALA A 114 6.61 4.18 -10.65
N TRP A 115 6.96 4.08 -9.36
CA TRP A 115 7.63 2.90 -8.82
C TRP A 115 6.73 1.66 -8.90
N TYR A 116 5.47 1.75 -8.47
CA TYR A 116 4.51 0.64 -8.50
C TYR A 116 4.29 0.10 -9.91
N TYR A 117 4.21 1.00 -10.90
CA TYR A 117 4.09 0.63 -12.30
C TYR A 117 5.38 -0.02 -12.82
N ALA A 118 6.56 0.50 -12.48
CA ALA A 118 7.81 -0.08 -12.95
C ALA A 118 8.08 -1.46 -12.36
N GLU A 119 7.79 -1.66 -11.07
CA GLU A 119 8.00 -2.94 -10.38
C GLU A 119 7.02 -4.01 -10.83
N ALA A 120 5.76 -3.62 -11.08
CA ALA A 120 4.71 -4.55 -11.45
C ALA A 120 3.69 -3.94 -12.45
N PRO A 121 4.08 -3.79 -13.73
CA PRO A 121 3.29 -3.07 -14.73
C PRO A 121 1.86 -3.60 -14.87
N LEU A 122 1.70 -4.93 -14.75
CA LEU A 122 0.43 -5.61 -14.94
C LEU A 122 -0.54 -5.45 -13.75
N VAL A 123 -0.05 -5.13 -12.54
CA VAL A 123 -0.91 -5.10 -11.33
C VAL A 123 -1.96 -4.00 -11.43
N LEU A 124 -1.56 -2.80 -11.85
CA LEU A 124 -2.51 -1.68 -12.00
C LEU A 124 -3.53 -1.95 -13.13
N GLU A 125 -3.08 -2.56 -14.22
CA GLU A 125 -3.96 -2.96 -15.32
C GLU A 125 -4.98 -4.02 -14.88
N LEU A 126 -4.54 -5.05 -14.16
CA LEU A 126 -5.40 -6.10 -13.60
C LEU A 126 -6.44 -5.55 -12.63
N PHE A 127 -6.11 -4.48 -11.90
CA PHE A 127 -7.04 -3.81 -11.00
C PHE A 127 -7.96 -2.78 -11.69
N GLY A 128 -7.82 -2.62 -13.01
CA GLY A 128 -8.70 -1.79 -13.83
C GLY A 128 -8.33 -0.31 -13.84
N ALA A 129 -7.06 0.04 -13.57
CA ALA A 129 -6.60 1.41 -13.69
C ALA A 129 -6.81 1.94 -15.11
N SER A 130 -7.27 3.19 -15.23
CA SER A 130 -7.50 3.79 -16.55
C SER A 130 -6.18 4.04 -17.30
N ALA A 131 -6.27 4.14 -18.63
CA ALA A 131 -5.13 4.56 -19.45
C ALA A 131 -4.53 5.91 -19.03
N THR A 132 -5.32 6.77 -18.34
CA THR A 132 -4.82 8.04 -17.81
C THR A 132 -3.94 7.83 -16.59
N VAL A 133 -4.28 6.91 -15.68
CA VAL A 133 -3.40 6.51 -14.57
C VAL A 133 -2.12 5.89 -15.11
N MET A 134 -2.22 4.98 -16.09
CA MET A 134 -1.05 4.34 -16.68
C MET A 134 -0.07 5.36 -17.28
N ARG A 135 -0.59 6.30 -18.09
CA ARG A 135 0.22 7.42 -18.61
C ARG A 135 0.81 8.29 -17.49
N ALA A 136 0.05 8.56 -16.43
CA ALA A 136 0.55 9.36 -15.32
C ALA A 136 1.73 8.68 -14.59
N ALA A 137 1.70 7.35 -14.48
CA ALA A 137 2.80 6.56 -13.93
C ALA A 137 4.07 6.65 -14.80
N GLU A 138 3.91 6.63 -16.13
CA GLU A 138 5.02 6.69 -17.10
C GLU A 138 5.71 8.06 -17.20
N LEU A 139 5.01 9.15 -16.83
CA LEU A 139 5.55 10.51 -16.92
C LEU A 139 6.65 10.80 -15.89
N VAL A 140 6.74 10.00 -14.84
CA VAL A 140 7.70 10.19 -13.75
C VAL A 140 8.72 9.05 -13.78
N PRO A 141 10.03 9.34 -13.69
CA PRO A 141 11.04 8.28 -13.61
C PRO A 141 10.78 7.35 -12.43
N ALA A 142 10.95 6.04 -12.64
CA ALA A 142 10.72 5.03 -11.61
C ALA A 142 11.58 5.25 -10.35
N ASP A 143 12.77 5.84 -10.50
CA ASP A 143 13.72 6.13 -9.44
C ASP A 143 13.54 7.54 -8.83
N ALA A 144 12.51 8.30 -9.22
CA ALA A 144 12.25 9.65 -8.70
C ALA A 144 12.08 9.66 -7.17
N TRP A 145 11.65 8.55 -6.57
CA TRP A 145 11.55 8.40 -5.12
C TRP A 145 12.91 8.54 -4.42
N ARG A 146 14.04 8.29 -5.09
CA ARG A 146 15.38 8.48 -4.51
C ARG A 146 15.70 9.94 -4.21
N GLY A 147 15.09 10.86 -4.94
CA GLY A 147 15.15 12.29 -4.65
C GLY A 147 14.24 12.69 -3.47
N ALA A 148 13.29 11.84 -3.09
CA ALA A 148 12.46 12.07 -1.92
C ALA A 148 13.28 11.78 -0.65
N ARG A 149 13.29 12.72 0.29
CA ARG A 149 13.94 12.55 1.60
C ARG A 149 13.09 11.61 2.47
N ILE A 150 13.06 10.33 2.13
CA ILE A 150 12.41 9.28 2.91
C ILE A 150 13.24 9.06 4.17
N THR A 151 12.62 9.22 5.34
CA THR A 151 13.30 9.06 6.63
C THR A 151 12.43 8.25 7.57
N ALA A 152 13.05 7.58 8.54
CA ALA A 152 12.34 6.90 9.61
C ALA A 152 11.27 7.82 10.26
N THR A 153 11.61 9.09 10.50
CA THR A 153 10.69 10.06 11.10
C THR A 153 9.46 10.32 10.23
N THR A 154 9.61 10.48 8.91
CA THR A 154 8.47 10.79 8.02
C THR A 154 7.60 9.56 7.76
N MET A 155 8.16 8.35 7.91
CA MET A 155 7.49 7.08 7.63
C MET A 155 6.92 6.37 8.88
N ALA A 156 7.38 6.71 10.08
CA ALA A 156 7.06 5.99 11.34
C ALA A 156 5.57 5.80 11.62
N VAL A 157 4.70 6.70 11.15
CA VAL A 157 3.24 6.68 11.43
C VAL A 157 2.40 6.26 10.23
N ARG A 158 3.02 5.63 9.23
CA ARG A 158 2.41 5.27 7.96
C ARG A 158 2.17 3.77 7.79
N GLY A 159 2.22 3.02 8.89
CA GLY A 159 1.99 1.57 8.89
C GLY A 159 2.95 0.86 7.95
N GLN A 160 2.42 -0.12 7.21
CA GLN A 160 3.24 -0.92 6.30
C GLN A 160 3.85 -0.14 5.15
N MET A 161 3.12 0.86 4.62
CA MET A 161 3.64 1.72 3.58
C MET A 161 4.92 2.43 4.05
N GLY A 162 4.92 2.90 5.29
CA GLY A 162 6.09 3.52 5.91
C GLY A 162 7.27 2.56 6.01
N ARG A 163 7.04 1.35 6.56
CA ARG A 163 8.07 0.31 6.70
C ARG A 163 8.67 -0.10 5.36
N PHE A 164 7.83 -0.25 4.34
CA PHE A 164 8.26 -0.60 2.99
C PHE A 164 9.22 0.45 2.41
N TRP A 165 8.81 1.72 2.41
CA TRP A 165 9.62 2.80 1.83
C TRP A 165 10.90 3.06 2.61
N GLU A 166 10.87 2.96 3.94
CA GLU A 166 12.07 3.04 4.77
C GLU A 166 13.04 1.89 4.48
N ALA A 167 12.55 0.66 4.37
CA ALA A 167 13.38 -0.50 4.05
C ALA A 167 14.00 -0.37 2.65
N LEU A 168 13.21 0.09 1.66
CA LEU A 168 13.68 0.28 0.29
C LEU A 168 14.78 1.36 0.20
N ALA A 169 14.59 2.49 0.88
CA ALA A 169 15.59 3.55 0.95
C ALA A 169 16.88 3.07 1.65
N GLY A 170 16.75 2.42 2.80
CA GLY A 170 17.89 1.92 3.56
C GLY A 170 18.63 0.73 2.92
N ALA A 171 18.00 -0.04 2.04
CA ALA A 171 18.67 -1.08 1.26
C ALA A 171 19.54 -0.48 0.15
N THR A 172 19.08 0.64 -0.42
CA THR A 172 19.75 1.32 -1.53
C THR A 172 21.03 2.04 -1.09
N GLU A 173 21.07 2.59 0.12
CA GLU A 173 22.27 3.23 0.70
C GLU A 173 23.39 2.23 1.03
N ARG A 174 23.10 0.92 1.04
CA ARG A 174 24.05 -0.15 1.43
C ARG A 174 24.75 -0.84 0.25
N THR A 175 24.55 -0.37 -0.98
CA THR A 175 25.25 -0.90 -2.17
C THR A 175 26.46 0.00 -2.46
N PRO A 176 27.71 -0.50 -2.33
CA PRO A 176 28.93 0.27 -2.57
C PRO A 176 29.16 0.61 -4.05
#